data_AF-A0A957NW08-F1
#
_entry.id   AF-A0A957NW08-F1
#
_cell.length_a   1.000
_cell.length_b   1.000
_cell.length_c   1.000
_cell.angle_alpha   90.00
_cell.angle_beta   90.00
_cell.angle_gamma   90.00
#
_symmetry.space_group_name_H-M   'P 1'
#
loop_
_entity.id
_entity.type
_entity.pdbx_description
1 polymer ?
#
loop_
_entity_poly.entity_id
_entity_poly.type
_entity_poly.pdbx_seq_one_letter_code
_entity_poly.pdbx_strand_id
1 'polypeptide(L)'
;MMKRQIWLWVVAIFLLGFVNYGIVQKEQLLGTGTLVLLEIGPRDPRSLIQGDYMAILYRLPEQIQIDELPHSGQLVVKRHNSGVGELVGLYDGQTPLAADEIVVNYYKRGGDVEIGATSFFFQEGQAQVYEDARYG
;
A
#
# COMPACT_ATOMS: atom_id res chain seq x y z
N MET A 1 39.79 26.50 -9.21
CA MET A 1 39.60 25.09 -8.82
C MET A 1 38.75 24.92 -7.55
N MET A 2 39.03 25.65 -6.46
CA MET A 2 38.28 25.56 -5.17
C MET A 2 36.78 25.86 -5.26
N LYS A 3 36.32 26.85 -6.05
CA LYS A 3 34.89 27.18 -6.16
C LYS A 3 34.02 26.02 -6.66
N ARG A 4 34.56 25.19 -7.55
CA ARG A 4 33.89 23.98 -8.07
C ARG A 4 33.77 22.90 -6.99
N GLN A 5 34.81 22.74 -6.17
CA GLN A 5 34.79 21.79 -5.04
C GLN A 5 33.80 22.21 -3.95
N ILE A 6 33.70 23.51 -3.64
CA ILE A 6 32.71 24.02 -2.68
C ILE A 6 31.29 23.70 -3.16
N TRP A 7 31.01 23.91 -4.45
CA TRP A 7 29.70 23.55 -5.03
C TRP A 7 29.40 22.05 -4.95
N LEU A 8 30.40 21.20 -5.21
CA LEU A 8 30.26 19.75 -5.05
C LEU A 8 29.91 19.36 -3.60
N TRP A 9 30.56 19.98 -2.61
CA TRP A 9 30.24 19.73 -1.20
C TRP A 9 28.86 20.22 -0.80
N VAL A 10 28.43 21.39 -1.28
CA VAL A 10 27.08 21.91 -1.02
C VAL A 10 26.02 20.96 -1.59
N VAL A 11 26.20 20.50 -2.83
CA VAL A 11 25.28 19.53 -3.45
C VAL A 11 25.30 18.19 -2.70
N ALA A 12 26.47 17.69 -2.29
CA ALA A 12 26.58 16.46 -1.53
C ALA A 12 25.85 16.55 -0.17
N ILE A 13 26.03 17.65 0.56
CA ILE A 13 25.34 17.89 1.84
C ILE A 13 23.82 17.98 1.62
N PHE A 14 23.39 18.69 0.58
CA PHE A 14 21.97 18.81 0.26
C PHE A 14 21.34 17.45 -0.08
N LEU A 15 22.01 16.65 -0.90
CA LEU A 15 21.58 15.30 -1.25
C LEU A 15 21.50 14.39 -0.02
N LEU A 16 22.53 14.43 0.84
CA LEU A 16 22.54 13.69 2.10
C LEU A 16 21.37 14.11 3.00
N GLY A 17 21.13 15.41 3.16
CA GLY A 17 20.01 15.94 3.94
C GLY A 17 18.66 15.47 3.41
N PHE A 18 18.46 15.54 2.10
CA PHE A 18 17.21 15.11 1.44
C PHE A 18 16.94 13.61 1.63
N VAL A 19 17.95 12.76 1.43
CA VAL A 19 17.81 11.31 1.62
C VAL A 19 17.52 10.98 3.08
N ASN A 20 18.26 11.57 4.03
CA ASN A 20 18.05 11.32 5.45
C ASN A 20 16.67 11.78 5.92
N TYR A 21 16.16 12.91 5.41
CA TYR A 21 14.81 13.35 5.68
C TYR A 21 13.76 12.30 5.24
N GLY A 22 13.93 11.74 4.03
CA GLY A 22 13.07 10.68 3.53
C GLY A 22 13.13 9.39 4.37
N ILE A 23 14.29 9.06 4.94
CA ILE A 23 14.45 7.93 5.86
C ILE A 23 13.66 8.18 7.15
N VAL A 24 13.86 9.33 7.79
CA VAL A 24 13.16 9.67 9.04
C VAL A 24 11.64 9.64 8.86
N GLN A 25 11.12 10.14 7.74
CA GLN A 25 9.69 10.10 7.45
C GLN A 25 9.14 8.67 7.35
N LYS A 26 9.91 7.75 6.74
CA LYS A 26 9.53 6.33 6.62
C LYS A 26 9.65 5.59 7.95
N GLU A 27 10.69 5.85 8.73
CA GLU A 27 10.85 5.30 10.09
C GLU A 27 9.72 5.77 11.01
N GLN A 28 9.33 7.04 10.92
CA GLN A 28 8.17 7.56 11.62
C GLN A 28 6.90 6.84 11.18
N LEU A 29 6.68 6.65 9.87
CA LEU A 29 5.54 5.91 9.37
C LEU A 29 5.51 4.46 9.89
N LEU A 30 6.65 3.78 9.98
CA LEU A 30 6.75 2.43 10.55
C LEU A 30 6.51 2.41 12.06
N GLY A 31 6.96 3.43 12.78
CA GLY A 31 6.85 3.52 14.24
C GLY A 31 5.49 4.02 14.76
N THR A 32 4.84 4.93 14.04
CA THR A 32 3.55 5.52 14.44
C THR A 32 2.38 5.07 13.57
N GLY A 33 2.66 4.42 12.44
CA GLY A 33 1.62 3.92 11.54
C GLY A 33 0.84 2.77 12.17
N THR A 34 -0.40 2.61 11.72
CA THR A 34 -1.23 1.47 12.11
C THR A 34 -1.16 0.41 11.02
N LEU A 35 -0.62 -0.77 11.35
CA LEU A 35 -0.62 -1.92 10.44
C LEU A 35 -2.03 -2.51 10.35
N VAL A 36 -2.52 -2.61 9.12
CA VAL A 36 -3.82 -3.18 8.78
C VAL A 36 -3.62 -4.17 7.64
N LEU A 37 -3.98 -5.43 7.89
CA LEU A 37 -3.89 -6.52 6.92
C LEU A 37 -5.23 -6.66 6.22
N LEU A 38 -5.26 -6.51 4.89
CA LEU A 38 -6.50 -6.62 4.13
C LEU A 38 -6.59 -7.99 3.48
N GLU A 39 -7.79 -8.55 3.40
CA GLU A 39 -7.99 -9.83 2.72
C GLU A 39 -7.74 -9.69 1.22
N ILE A 40 -6.93 -10.60 0.67
CA ILE A 40 -6.64 -10.64 -0.76
C ILE A 40 -7.64 -11.57 -1.47
N GLY A 41 -8.18 -11.07 -2.58
CA GLY A 41 -9.04 -11.81 -3.50
C GLY A 41 -8.25 -12.81 -4.33
N PRO A 42 -8.94 -13.80 -4.93
CA PRO A 42 -8.29 -14.84 -5.72
C PRO A 42 -7.79 -14.24 -7.04
N ARG A 43 -6.46 -14.13 -7.20
CA ARG A 43 -5.83 -13.92 -8.50
C ARG A 43 -4.61 -14.82 -8.63
N ASP A 44 -4.51 -15.54 -9.74
CA ASP A 44 -3.36 -16.38 -10.02
C ASP A 44 -2.08 -15.52 -10.08
N PRO A 45 -1.07 -15.79 -9.23
CA PRO A 45 0.10 -14.92 -9.09
C PRO A 45 1.12 -15.05 -10.23
N ARG A 46 1.02 -16.07 -11.09
CA ARG A 46 2.17 -16.51 -11.91
C ARG A 46 2.36 -15.71 -13.20
N SER A 47 3.44 -14.93 -13.27
CA SER A 47 4.00 -14.45 -14.54
C SER A 47 5.22 -15.28 -14.92
N LEU A 48 5.12 -16.00 -16.03
CA LEU A 48 6.18 -16.90 -16.52
C LEU A 48 7.47 -16.16 -16.93
N ILE A 49 7.40 -14.86 -17.24
CA ILE A 49 8.47 -14.11 -17.89
C ILE A 49 9.17 -13.13 -16.94
N GLN A 50 8.47 -12.63 -15.91
CA GLN A 50 8.98 -11.58 -15.02
C GLN A 50 9.54 -12.10 -13.68
N GLY A 51 9.55 -13.42 -13.50
CA GLY A 51 9.96 -14.08 -12.26
C GLY A 51 8.81 -14.22 -11.26
N ASP A 52 9.19 -14.63 -10.05
CA ASP A 52 8.30 -14.97 -8.95
C ASP A 52 7.75 -13.69 -8.27
N TYR A 53 6.52 -13.30 -8.64
CA TYR A 53 5.77 -12.24 -7.98
C TYR A 53 4.32 -12.67 -7.72
N MET A 54 3.64 -12.00 -6.79
CA MET A 54 2.22 -12.18 -6.50
C MET A 54 1.47 -10.88 -6.83
N ALA A 55 0.47 -10.97 -7.69
CA ALA A 55 -0.48 -9.88 -7.90
C ALA A 55 -1.41 -9.80 -6.69
N ILE A 56 -1.55 -8.61 -6.12
CA ILE A 56 -2.40 -8.37 -4.96
C ILE A 56 -3.64 -7.63 -5.43
N LEU A 57 -4.79 -8.27 -5.26
CA LEU A 57 -6.09 -7.64 -5.36
C LEU A 57 -6.77 -7.77 -4.01
N TYR A 58 -7.25 -6.67 -3.43
CA TYR A 58 -7.95 -6.74 -2.16
C TYR A 58 -9.41 -7.08 -2.38
N ARG A 59 -9.98 -7.89 -1.49
CA ARG A 59 -11.40 -8.24 -1.53
C ARG A 59 -12.22 -7.02 -1.14
N LEU A 60 -13.05 -6.55 -2.06
CA LEU A 60 -14.04 -5.51 -1.79
C LEU A 60 -15.28 -6.10 -1.10
N PRO A 61 -16.03 -5.30 -0.32
CA PRO A 61 -17.33 -5.68 0.19
C PRO A 61 -18.31 -5.91 -0.97
N GLU A 62 -19.20 -6.90 -0.86
CA GLU A 62 -20.20 -7.22 -1.90
C GLU A 62 -21.11 -6.03 -2.26
N GLN A 63 -21.27 -5.09 -1.33
CA GLN A 63 -22.08 -3.89 -1.47
C GLN A 63 -21.42 -2.83 -2.39
N ILE A 64 -20.12 -2.95 -2.64
CA ILE A 64 -19.34 -2.01 -3.44
C ILE A 64 -19.29 -2.51 -4.89
N GLN A 65 -20.11 -1.93 -5.76
CA GLN A 65 -20.08 -2.20 -7.19
C GLN A 65 -18.99 -1.36 -7.86
N ILE A 66 -17.94 -2.01 -8.37
CA ILE A 66 -16.76 -1.35 -8.99
C ILE A 66 -17.16 -0.33 -10.08
N ASP A 67 -18.24 -0.62 -10.81
CA ASP A 67 -18.73 0.23 -11.89
C ASP A 67 -19.35 1.55 -11.43
N GLU A 68 -19.87 1.60 -10.20
CA GLU A 68 -20.49 2.79 -9.61
C GLU A 68 -19.47 3.68 -8.87
N LEU A 69 -18.25 3.19 -8.62
CA LEU A 69 -17.24 3.99 -7.92
C LEU A 69 -16.58 5.04 -8.82
N PRO A 70 -16.25 6.22 -8.24
CA PRO A 70 -15.37 7.16 -8.88
C PRO A 70 -13.96 6.57 -9.05
N HIS A 71 -13.21 7.14 -10.00
CA HIS A 71 -11.87 6.67 -10.35
C HIS A 71 -10.87 6.71 -9.17
N SER A 72 -11.09 7.58 -8.20
CA SER A 72 -10.34 7.57 -6.93
C SER A 72 -11.24 8.03 -5.80
N GLY A 73 -10.96 7.55 -4.60
CA GLY A 73 -11.73 7.91 -3.42
C GLY A 73 -11.12 7.33 -2.16
N GLN A 74 -11.93 7.30 -1.11
CA GLN A 74 -11.54 6.85 0.21
C GLN A 74 -12.48 5.75 0.68
N LEU A 75 -11.92 4.67 1.23
CA LEU A 75 -12.65 3.56 1.84
C LEU A 75 -12.40 3.57 3.34
N VAL A 76 -13.43 3.19 4.10
CA VAL A 76 -13.32 2.94 5.53
C VAL A 76 -12.96 1.48 5.75
N VAL A 77 -11.89 1.25 6.52
CA VAL A 77 -11.45 -0.05 6.98
C VAL A 77 -11.64 -0.13 8.48
N LYS A 78 -12.39 -1.12 8.93
CA LYS A 78 -12.52 -1.45 10.35
C LYS A 78 -11.47 -2.48 10.72
N ARG A 79 -10.56 -2.10 11.63
CA ARG A 79 -9.46 -2.95 12.08
C ARG A 79 -9.90 -3.78 13.28
N HIS A 80 -9.80 -5.09 13.14
CA HIS A 80 -10.04 -6.04 14.23
C HIS A 80 -8.79 -6.19 15.12
N ASN A 81 -8.96 -6.74 16.33
CA ASN A 81 -7.86 -6.97 17.28
C ASN A 81 -6.75 -7.91 16.76
N SER A 82 -7.05 -8.71 15.73
CA SER A 82 -6.07 -9.56 15.03
C SER A 82 -5.15 -8.79 14.08
N GLY A 83 -5.39 -7.49 13.87
CA GLY A 83 -4.71 -6.67 12.87
C GLY A 83 -5.31 -6.78 11.47
N VAL A 84 -6.29 -7.67 11.27
CA VAL A 84 -7.03 -7.80 10.01
C VAL A 84 -8.03 -6.65 9.89
N GLY A 85 -7.99 -5.95 8.77
CA GLY A 85 -8.94 -4.92 8.40
C GLY A 85 -10.05 -5.48 7.50
N GLU A 86 -11.28 -5.15 7.86
CA GLU A 86 -12.45 -5.40 7.02
C GLU A 86 -12.86 -4.09 6.36
N LEU A 87 -13.01 -4.10 5.04
CA LEU A 87 -13.54 -2.94 4.32
C LEU A 87 -15.03 -2.81 4.62
N VAL A 88 -15.46 -1.63 5.08
CA VAL A 88 -16.85 -1.39 5.49
C VAL A 88 -17.62 -0.64 4.41
N GLY A 89 -16.98 0.29 3.70
CA GLY A 89 -17.67 1.14 2.75
C GLY A 89 -16.86 2.31 2.25
N LEU A 90 -17.51 3.18 1.48
CA LEU A 90 -16.96 4.46 1.04
C LEU A 90 -16.99 5.49 2.16
N TYR A 91 -15.92 6.26 2.30
CA TYR A 91 -15.85 7.36 3.22
C TYR A 91 -16.45 8.62 2.57
N ASP A 92 -17.43 9.23 3.24
CA ASP A 92 -18.16 10.41 2.77
C ASP A 92 -17.51 11.74 3.18
N GLY A 93 -16.44 11.70 3.99
CA GLY A 93 -15.75 12.90 4.49
C GLY A 93 -16.44 13.60 5.66
N GLN A 94 -17.63 13.15 6.07
CA GLN A 94 -18.45 13.79 7.10
C GLN A 94 -18.71 12.89 8.31
N THR A 95 -18.70 11.57 8.09
CA THR A 95 -18.92 10.60 9.15
C THR A 95 -17.70 10.55 10.08
N PRO A 96 -17.87 10.78 11.40
CA PRO A 96 -16.78 10.65 12.35
C PRO A 96 -16.35 9.19 12.44
N LEU A 97 -15.04 8.94 12.25
CA LEU A 97 -14.47 7.61 12.37
C LEU A 97 -14.48 7.12 13.81
N ALA A 98 -14.83 5.85 14.01
CA ALA A 98 -14.61 5.16 15.27
C ALA A 98 -13.10 4.94 15.53
N ALA A 99 -12.74 4.63 16.77
CA ALA A 99 -11.33 4.44 17.16
C ALA A 99 -10.65 3.25 16.45
N ASP A 100 -11.44 2.29 15.96
CA ASP A 100 -11.03 1.11 15.21
C ASP A 100 -11.22 1.27 13.69
N GLU A 101 -11.66 2.44 13.22
CA GLU A 101 -11.86 2.73 11.80
C GLU A 101 -10.72 3.59 11.24
N ILE A 102 -10.28 3.23 10.04
CA ILE A 102 -9.15 3.86 9.36
C ILE A 102 -9.57 4.16 7.92
N VAL A 103 -9.21 5.33 7.42
CA VAL A 103 -9.42 5.67 6.01
C VAL A 103 -8.23 5.21 5.18
N VAL A 104 -8.50 4.51 4.08
CA VAL A 104 -7.51 4.16 3.06
C VAL A 104 -7.92 4.75 1.71
N ASN A 105 -6.95 5.26 0.96
CA ASN A 105 -7.20 5.74 -0.40
C ASN A 105 -7.24 4.57 -1.37
N TYR A 106 -8.13 4.65 -2.36
CA TYR A 106 -8.19 3.69 -3.45
C TYR A 106 -8.16 4.38 -4.82
N TYR A 107 -7.74 3.63 -5.84
CA TYR A 107 -7.74 4.05 -7.23
C TYR A 107 -8.30 2.95 -8.12
N LYS A 108 -9.16 3.29 -9.07
CA LYS A 108 -9.66 2.36 -10.09
C LYS A 108 -8.66 2.27 -11.23
N ARG A 109 -8.25 1.06 -11.60
CA ARG A 109 -7.35 0.82 -12.74
C ARG A 109 -7.68 -0.51 -13.41
N GLY A 110 -7.86 -0.50 -14.73
CA GLY A 110 -8.09 -1.73 -15.50
C GLY A 110 -9.37 -2.49 -15.15
N GLY A 111 -10.33 -1.84 -14.49
CA GLY A 111 -11.55 -2.50 -13.98
C GLY A 111 -11.44 -3.05 -12.56
N ASP A 112 -10.26 -2.96 -11.94
CA ASP A 112 -10.03 -3.35 -10.55
C ASP A 112 -9.90 -2.10 -9.65
N VAL A 113 -10.05 -2.32 -8.34
CA VAL A 113 -9.75 -1.31 -7.31
C VAL A 113 -8.40 -1.65 -6.68
N GLU A 114 -7.46 -0.71 -6.78
CA GLU A 114 -6.13 -0.79 -6.21
C GLU A 114 -6.07 -0.01 -4.89
N ILE A 115 -5.59 -0.66 -3.83
CA ILE A 115 -5.41 -0.07 -2.49
C ILE A 115 -3.93 -0.23 -2.10
N GLY A 116 -3.15 0.84 -2.15
CA GLY A 116 -1.72 0.75 -1.80
C GLY A 116 -0.94 -0.18 -2.73
N ALA A 117 -0.34 -1.25 -2.19
CA ALA A 117 0.50 -2.19 -2.94
C ALA A 117 -0.34 -3.17 -3.77
N THR A 118 -0.04 -3.29 -5.06
CA THR A 118 -0.76 -4.13 -6.03
C THR A 118 0.05 -5.33 -6.50
N SER A 119 1.32 -5.40 -6.13
CA SER A 119 2.18 -6.55 -6.37
C SER A 119 3.23 -6.70 -5.28
N PHE A 120 3.63 -7.94 -5.04
CA PHE A 120 4.71 -8.29 -4.12
C PHE A 120 5.71 -9.20 -4.83
N PHE A 121 6.98 -8.80 -4.84
CA PHE A 121 8.07 -9.57 -5.42
C PHE A 121 8.76 -10.37 -4.32
N PHE A 122 8.98 -11.66 -4.56
CA PHE A 122 9.69 -12.53 -3.64
C PHE A 122 10.86 -13.24 -4.34
N GLN A 123 11.74 -13.83 -3.54
CA GLN A 123 12.89 -14.56 -4.07
C GLN A 123 12.42 -15.82 -4.81
N GLU A 124 13.06 -16.10 -5.96
CA GLU A 124 12.76 -17.28 -6.78
C GLU A 124 12.81 -18.58 -5.96
N GLY A 125 11.76 -19.41 -6.10
CA GLY A 125 11.61 -20.66 -5.37
C GLY A 125 10.87 -20.56 -4.03
N GLN A 126 10.48 -19.35 -3.60
CA GLN A 126 9.64 -19.16 -2.41
C GLN A 126 8.14 -19.09 -2.73
N ALA A 127 7.74 -19.29 -3.99
CA ALA A 127 6.35 -19.19 -4.44
C ALA A 127 5.37 -19.98 -3.58
N GLN A 128 5.70 -21.23 -3.23
CA GLN A 128 4.84 -22.10 -2.43
C GLN A 128 4.52 -21.55 -1.03
N VAL A 129 5.41 -20.71 -0.47
CA VAL A 129 5.19 -20.11 0.86
C VAL A 129 4.12 -19.00 0.78
N TYR A 130 4.10 -18.26 -0.33
CA TYR A 130 3.23 -17.10 -0.50
C TYR A 130 1.94 -17.43 -1.27
N GLU A 131 1.86 -18.58 -1.95
CA GLU A 131 0.68 -19.00 -2.71
C GLU A 131 -0.57 -19.16 -1.83
N ASP A 132 -0.40 -19.56 -0.57
CA ASP A 132 -1.49 -19.73 0.41
C ASP A 132 -1.80 -18.45 1.21
N ALA A 133 -1.17 -17.32 0.89
CA ALA A 133 -1.41 -16.07 1.61
C ALA A 133 -2.87 -15.62 1.42
N ARG A 134 -3.53 -15.24 2.53
CA ARG A 134 -4.90 -14.71 2.54
C ARG A 134 -4.99 -13.23 2.85
N TYR A 135 -3.90 -12.64 3.32
CA TYR A 135 -3.84 -11.25 3.74
C TYR A 135 -2.58 -10.57 3.22
N GLY A 136 -2.68 -9.28 2.90
CA GLY A 136 -1.60 -8.42 2.42
C GLY A 136 -1.62 -7.05 3.07
#